data_AF-A0A919D203-F1
#
_entry.id   AF-A0A919D203-F1
#
_cell.length_a   1.000
_cell.length_b   1.000
_cell.length_c   1.000
_cell.angle_alpha   90.00
_cell.angle_beta   90.00
_cell.angle_gamma   90.00
#
_symmetry.space_group_name_H-M   'P 1'
#
loop_
_entity.id
_entity.type
_entity.pdbx_description
1 polymer ?
#
loop_
_entity_poly.entity_id
_entity_poly.type
_entity_poly.pdbx_seq_one_letter_code
_entity_poly.pdbx_strand_id
1 'polypeptide(L)'
;MTSTTYTSRVFPLETMDVPGGTETVLRGGRHLFPLLPRAFAGVRRIGVLGWGPQGRAQARNLRDSLTGSGITVTVGLRPGSASVADARAHGFTEEDGTLGDWLTVAAGSDLVVLLLADAALAAHHQEIFAALRPGAVIGLSHGFLLGHLRATGDDFPAGHGVIAVCPKGMGDSVRRLYEQGAEVNGAGINSSFAVHADPDGRGTDLGLGWSVALGSPYTFRTTLESEYRSDIVGERAILLGAVHGIVESLYGRYRLAGDDAPTAYERSCENITGPIARTISRSGLRAVREGLDAAGREVFDRAYTATYGPARELVAEIYDEVADGTELRSVILAERRLGTRPMSRIGGSPMWAAGERVRARRDGRTLPVEPFTAAVFAATMTAQIDEFAERGHPWSEIVNESVIEAVDSLLPYMHARDVAYMVDNCSRTARLGARRWGPRFQAAYEQIAYPAAELPADQALLTAFAAHPVHQALAAAAKLRPSVDISVA
;
A
#
# COMPACT_ATOMS: atom_id res chain seq x y z
N MET A 1 0.80 23.43 -0.96
CA MET A 1 1.78 22.32 -0.86
C MET A 1 2.10 22.11 0.60
N THR A 2 1.90 20.89 1.10
CA THR A 2 2.26 20.53 2.48
C THR A 2 3.78 20.55 2.62
N SER A 3 4.29 21.09 3.73
CA SER A 3 5.72 20.98 4.04
C SER A 3 6.11 19.50 4.20
N THR A 4 6.92 18.99 3.28
CA THR A 4 7.56 17.67 3.36
C THR A 4 8.80 17.68 4.25
N THR A 5 9.25 18.88 4.66
CA THR A 5 10.31 19.06 5.65
C THR A 5 9.76 19.13 7.07
N TYR A 6 10.43 18.48 8.01
CA TYR A 6 10.03 18.46 9.42
C TYR A 6 11.23 18.21 10.35
N THR A 7 11.02 18.43 11.64
CA THR A 7 12.04 18.19 12.68
C THR A 7 11.54 17.16 13.69
N SER A 8 12.45 16.36 14.23
CA SER A 8 12.17 15.43 15.32
C SER A 8 13.03 15.82 16.52
N ARG A 9 12.46 15.75 17.73
CA ARG A 9 13.25 15.92 18.95
C ARG A 9 13.84 14.61 19.40
N VAL A 10 13.46 13.48 18.81
CA VAL A 10 13.84 12.11 19.24
C VAL A 10 14.79 11.44 18.25
N PHE A 11 14.45 11.46 16.97
CA PHE A 11 15.09 10.66 15.94
C PHE A 11 16.02 11.50 15.05
N PRO A 12 17.15 10.93 14.59
CA PRO A 12 17.94 11.54 13.53
C PRO A 12 17.17 11.45 12.20
N LEU A 13 17.08 12.58 11.49
CA LEU A 13 16.38 12.66 10.21
C LEU A 13 17.39 12.76 9.07
N GLU A 14 17.06 12.16 7.93
CA GLU A 14 17.81 12.23 6.68
C GLU A 14 17.05 13.07 5.65
N THR A 15 17.75 13.46 4.59
CA THR A 15 17.18 14.19 3.45
C THR A 15 17.17 13.29 2.22
N MET A 16 16.05 13.24 1.51
CA MET A 16 15.86 12.55 0.24
C MET A 16 15.83 13.59 -0.88
N ASP A 17 16.81 13.54 -1.79
CA ASP A 17 16.86 14.41 -2.97
C ASP A 17 15.81 13.97 -3.99
N VAL A 18 14.80 14.79 -4.22
CA VAL A 18 13.68 14.50 -5.11
C VAL A 18 13.59 15.54 -6.24
N PRO A 19 12.86 15.27 -7.32
CA PRO A 19 12.66 16.27 -8.37
C PRO A 19 12.05 17.56 -7.79
N GLY A 20 12.72 18.68 -8.06
CA GLY A 20 12.28 20.01 -7.60
C GLY A 20 12.62 20.37 -6.15
N GLY A 21 13.33 19.51 -5.39
CA GLY A 21 13.76 19.86 -4.03
C GLY A 21 14.20 18.67 -3.18
N THR A 22 13.83 18.71 -1.90
CA THR A 22 14.20 17.69 -0.93
C THR A 22 13.03 17.37 0.00
N GLU A 23 12.94 16.13 0.44
CA GLU A 23 11.99 15.68 1.46
C GLU A 23 12.74 15.17 2.69
N THR A 24 12.17 15.39 3.87
CA THR A 24 12.74 14.82 5.10
C THR A 24 12.20 13.41 5.29
N VAL A 25 13.08 12.47 5.67
CA VAL A 25 12.71 11.08 5.96
C VAL A 25 13.40 10.62 7.24
N LEU A 26 12.81 9.62 7.90
CA LEU A 26 13.47 8.87 8.96
C LEU A 26 13.86 7.50 8.43
N ARG A 27 15.16 7.19 8.37
CA ARG A 27 15.61 5.80 8.19
C ARG A 27 15.35 5.02 9.45
N GLY A 28 14.68 3.88 9.33
CA GLY A 28 14.35 3.01 10.45
C GLY A 28 15.42 1.96 10.74
N GLY A 29 15.09 1.09 11.68
CA GLY A 29 15.92 -0.04 12.07
C GLY A 29 15.87 -0.31 13.57
N ARG A 30 16.22 -1.54 13.96
CA ARG A 30 16.12 -1.99 15.37
C ARG A 30 17.07 -1.23 16.30
N HIS A 31 18.18 -0.70 15.79
CA HIS A 31 19.07 0.19 16.52
C HIS A 31 18.38 1.46 17.07
N LEU A 32 17.20 1.84 16.57
CA LEU A 32 16.41 2.97 17.08
C LEU A 32 15.46 2.59 18.22
N PHE A 33 15.27 1.31 18.53
CA PHE A 33 14.35 0.87 19.59
C PHE A 33 14.65 1.47 20.96
N PRO A 34 15.92 1.68 21.36
CA PRO A 34 16.23 2.38 22.62
C PRO A 34 15.68 3.82 22.71
N LEU A 35 15.28 4.44 21.58
CA LEU A 35 14.68 5.77 21.55
C LEU A 35 13.16 5.75 21.74
N LEU A 36 12.51 4.59 21.61
CA LEU A 36 11.04 4.47 21.70
C LEU A 36 10.47 4.98 23.03
N PRO A 37 11.06 4.74 24.22
CA PRO A 37 10.56 5.33 25.46
C PRO A 37 10.51 6.87 25.45
N ARG A 38 11.44 7.51 24.72
CA ARG A 38 11.45 8.98 24.55
C ARG A 38 10.38 9.44 23.56
N ALA A 39 10.20 8.71 22.45
CA ALA A 39 9.16 8.98 21.47
C ALA A 39 7.74 8.83 22.04
N PHE A 40 7.55 7.83 22.89
CA PHE A 40 6.29 7.53 23.57
C PHE A 40 6.18 8.18 24.96
N ALA A 41 6.95 9.23 25.26
CA ALA A 41 6.90 9.89 26.56
C ALA A 41 5.46 10.34 26.89
N GLY A 42 4.94 9.88 28.03
CA GLY A 42 3.56 10.13 28.48
C GLY A 42 2.52 9.12 27.99
N VAL A 43 2.92 8.13 27.19
CA VAL A 43 2.07 6.98 26.82
C VAL A 43 2.38 5.82 27.78
N ARG A 44 1.35 5.28 28.42
CA ARG A 44 1.43 4.06 29.24
C ARG A 44 0.66 2.91 28.60
N ARG A 45 -0.42 3.21 27.87
CA ARG A 45 -1.20 2.22 27.14
C ARG A 45 -1.46 2.65 25.70
N ILE A 46 -1.20 1.72 24.77
CA ILE A 46 -1.59 1.81 23.36
C ILE A 46 -2.75 0.86 23.13
N GLY A 47 -3.92 1.40 22.77
CA GLY A 47 -5.11 0.64 22.43
C GLY A 47 -5.16 0.39 20.94
N VAL A 48 -5.04 -0.86 20.49
CA VAL A 48 -5.18 -1.25 19.09
C VAL A 48 -6.59 -1.77 18.86
N LEU A 49 -7.45 -0.99 18.21
CA LEU A 49 -8.85 -1.34 18.01
C LEU A 49 -9.03 -2.08 16.68
N GLY A 50 -9.48 -3.32 16.72
CA GLY A 50 -9.65 -4.18 15.56
C GLY A 50 -8.54 -5.21 15.37
N TRP A 51 -8.88 -6.32 14.70
CA TRP A 51 -8.01 -7.49 14.49
C TRP A 51 -8.07 -8.00 13.04
N GLY A 52 -8.11 -7.07 12.09
CA GLY A 52 -7.87 -7.36 10.68
C GLY A 52 -6.36 -7.56 10.39
N PRO A 53 -5.96 -7.62 9.11
CA PRO A 53 -4.55 -7.80 8.73
C PRO A 53 -3.60 -6.79 9.40
N GLN A 54 -3.92 -5.48 9.33
CA GLN A 54 -3.13 -4.43 9.97
C GLN A 54 -3.19 -4.52 11.51
N GLY A 55 -4.38 -4.71 12.09
CA GLY A 55 -4.57 -4.84 13.55
C GLY A 55 -3.69 -5.92 14.17
N ARG A 56 -3.71 -7.12 13.57
CA ARG A 56 -2.91 -8.27 13.99
C ARG A 56 -1.41 -7.99 13.86
N ALA A 57 -0.97 -7.45 12.72
CA ALA A 57 0.45 -7.19 12.47
C ALA A 57 1.01 -6.11 13.38
N GLN A 58 0.33 -4.96 13.46
CA GLN A 58 0.78 -3.82 14.22
C GLN A 58 0.75 -4.05 15.73
N ALA A 59 -0.29 -4.67 16.28
CA ALA A 59 -0.34 -4.99 17.70
C ALA A 59 0.85 -5.89 18.10
N ARG A 60 1.17 -6.89 17.27
CA ARG A 60 2.31 -7.79 17.52
C ARG A 60 3.64 -7.07 17.39
N ASN A 61 3.85 -6.27 16.34
CA ASN A 61 5.11 -5.55 16.14
C ASN A 61 5.33 -4.50 17.25
N LEU A 62 4.30 -3.74 17.61
CA LEU A 62 4.33 -2.79 18.73
C LEU A 62 4.69 -3.49 20.04
N ARG A 63 4.01 -4.61 20.36
CA ARG A 63 4.30 -5.38 21.58
C ARG A 63 5.76 -5.83 21.62
N ASP A 64 6.24 -6.42 20.52
CA ASP A 64 7.60 -6.94 20.45
C ASP A 64 8.64 -5.80 20.61
N SER A 65 8.46 -4.69 19.87
CA SER A 65 9.37 -3.53 19.88
C SER A 65 9.36 -2.75 21.21
N LEU A 66 8.26 -2.78 21.95
CA LEU A 66 8.09 -2.05 23.21
C LEU A 66 8.35 -2.92 24.45
N THR A 67 8.87 -4.13 24.29
CA THR A 67 9.23 -5.01 25.40
C THR A 67 10.18 -4.28 26.37
N GLY A 68 9.83 -4.26 27.66
CA GLY A 68 10.63 -3.59 28.71
C GLY A 68 10.47 -2.07 28.79
N SER A 69 9.66 -1.43 27.93
CA SER A 69 9.40 0.02 27.99
C SER A 69 8.44 0.46 29.10
N GLY A 70 7.69 -0.49 29.68
CA GLY A 70 6.58 -0.20 30.61
C GLY A 70 5.28 0.21 29.91
N ILE A 71 5.24 0.23 28.58
CA ILE A 71 4.05 0.52 27.77
C ILE A 71 3.29 -0.78 27.49
N THR A 72 1.99 -0.81 27.79
CA THR A 72 1.12 -1.95 27.49
C THR A 72 0.41 -1.76 26.16
N VAL A 73 0.53 -2.74 25.26
CA VAL A 73 -0.28 -2.82 24.04
C VAL A 73 -1.52 -3.67 24.33
N THR A 74 -2.70 -3.07 24.20
CA THR A 74 -3.98 -3.72 24.50
C THR A 74 -4.86 -3.74 23.24
N VAL A 75 -5.39 -4.91 22.89
CA VAL A 75 -6.28 -5.11 21.75
C VAL A 75 -7.72 -4.89 22.18
N GLY A 76 -8.43 -4.03 21.45
CA GLY A 76 -9.84 -3.76 21.66
C GLY A 76 -10.70 -4.39 20.57
N LEU A 77 -11.63 -5.28 20.93
CA LEU A 77 -12.56 -5.90 19.99
C LEU A 77 -14.01 -5.62 20.38
N ARG A 78 -14.88 -5.58 19.36
CA ARG A 78 -16.33 -5.46 19.58
C ARG A 78 -16.87 -6.70 20.31
N PRO A 79 -17.93 -6.54 21.11
CA PRO A 79 -18.65 -7.68 21.69
C PRO A 79 -19.03 -8.70 20.63
N GLY A 80 -18.76 -9.98 20.90
CA GLY A 80 -19.05 -11.09 19.98
C GLY A 80 -18.13 -11.19 18.75
N SER A 81 -17.01 -10.46 18.71
CA SER A 81 -16.04 -10.57 17.62
C SER A 81 -15.50 -12.00 17.45
N ALA A 82 -15.59 -12.53 16.23
CA ALA A 82 -15.01 -13.84 15.89
C ALA A 82 -13.48 -13.88 16.02
N SER A 83 -12.81 -12.72 16.08
CA SER A 83 -11.36 -12.60 16.17
C SER A 83 -10.78 -12.78 17.58
N VAL A 84 -11.63 -12.89 18.62
CA VAL A 84 -11.17 -13.03 20.02
C VAL A 84 -10.26 -14.25 20.19
N ALA A 85 -10.64 -15.39 19.61
CA ALA A 85 -9.85 -16.62 19.70
C ALA A 85 -8.47 -16.47 19.03
N ASP A 86 -8.40 -15.78 17.88
CA ASP A 86 -7.14 -15.53 17.18
C ASP A 86 -6.24 -14.54 17.93
N ALA A 87 -6.81 -13.51 18.56
CA ALA A 87 -6.06 -12.59 19.42
C ALA A 87 -5.42 -13.33 20.61
N ARG A 88 -6.19 -14.20 21.27
CA ARG A 88 -5.68 -15.06 22.35
C ARG A 88 -4.60 -16.02 21.89
N ALA A 89 -4.76 -16.64 20.72
CA ALA A 89 -3.74 -17.51 20.13
C ALA A 89 -2.42 -16.78 19.86
N HIS A 90 -2.46 -15.46 19.68
CA HIS A 90 -1.28 -14.62 19.53
C HIS A 90 -0.81 -13.97 20.84
N GLY A 91 -1.35 -14.36 21.99
CA GLY A 91 -0.90 -13.92 23.32
C GLY A 91 -1.47 -12.60 23.80
N PHE A 92 -2.62 -12.17 23.27
CA PHE A 92 -3.40 -11.05 23.85
C PHE A 92 -4.58 -11.63 24.63
N THR A 93 -4.60 -11.42 25.94
CA THR A 93 -5.56 -12.06 26.86
C THR A 93 -6.21 -11.04 27.79
N GLU A 94 -7.42 -11.35 28.25
CA GLU A 94 -8.12 -10.53 29.25
C GLU A 94 -7.39 -10.55 30.61
N GLU A 95 -6.81 -11.69 30.98
CA GLU A 95 -6.08 -11.89 32.24
C GLU A 95 -4.85 -10.98 32.35
N ASP A 96 -4.10 -10.83 31.26
CA ASP A 96 -2.92 -9.97 31.20
C ASP A 96 -3.27 -8.49 30.92
N GLY A 97 -4.56 -8.16 30.80
CA GLY A 97 -5.03 -6.82 30.46
C GLY A 97 -4.62 -6.37 29.05
N THR A 98 -4.35 -7.31 28.15
CA THR A 98 -3.90 -7.08 26.77
C THR A 98 -4.98 -7.35 25.73
N LEU A 99 -6.17 -7.81 26.14
CA LEU A 99 -7.37 -7.93 25.31
C LEU A 99 -8.60 -7.45 26.08
N GLY A 100 -9.53 -6.76 25.42
CA GLY A 100 -10.78 -6.32 26.04
C GLY A 100 -11.81 -5.75 25.07
N ASP A 101 -12.92 -5.26 25.64
CA ASP A 101 -13.93 -4.50 24.90
C ASP A 101 -13.31 -3.22 24.32
N TRP A 102 -13.50 -2.98 23.04
CA TRP A 102 -12.91 -1.86 22.30
C TRP A 102 -13.18 -0.47 22.88
N LEU A 103 -14.36 -0.17 23.42
CA LEU A 103 -14.64 1.16 24.01
C LEU A 103 -13.96 1.29 25.36
N THR A 104 -13.93 0.21 26.14
CA THR A 104 -13.17 0.16 27.40
C THR A 104 -11.67 0.34 27.13
N VAL A 105 -11.14 -0.30 26.09
CA VAL A 105 -9.74 -0.15 25.66
C VAL A 105 -9.48 1.28 25.18
N ALA A 106 -10.37 1.88 24.38
CA ALA A 106 -10.26 3.26 23.94
C ALA A 106 -10.20 4.25 25.13
N ALA A 107 -11.11 4.10 26.10
CA ALA A 107 -11.16 4.94 27.29
C ALA A 107 -9.91 4.82 28.18
N GLY A 108 -9.29 3.64 28.20
CA GLY A 108 -8.12 3.35 29.01
C GLY A 108 -6.76 3.68 28.37
N SER A 109 -6.72 4.17 27.13
CA SER A 109 -5.48 4.28 26.34
C SER A 109 -5.06 5.74 26.11
N ASP A 110 -3.74 5.98 26.06
CA ASP A 110 -3.16 7.30 25.77
C ASP A 110 -2.98 7.52 24.27
N LEU A 111 -2.68 6.44 23.53
CA LEU A 111 -2.71 6.36 22.08
C LEU A 111 -3.73 5.30 21.66
N VAL A 112 -4.71 5.68 20.84
CA VAL A 112 -5.77 4.79 20.34
C VAL A 112 -5.59 4.61 18.84
N VAL A 113 -5.09 3.45 18.43
CA VAL A 113 -4.84 3.09 17.03
C VAL A 113 -6.08 2.42 16.44
N LEU A 114 -6.73 3.06 15.48
CA LEU A 114 -8.01 2.63 14.90
C LEU A 114 -7.76 1.77 13.65
N LEU A 115 -7.77 0.44 13.82
CA LEU A 115 -7.50 -0.56 12.77
C LEU A 115 -8.74 -1.43 12.48
N LEU A 116 -9.91 -0.80 12.51
CA LEU A 116 -11.16 -1.36 11.99
C LEU A 116 -11.19 -1.27 10.46
N ALA A 117 -12.10 -2.03 9.82
CA ALA A 117 -12.40 -1.78 8.41
C ALA A 117 -12.97 -0.35 8.25
N ASP A 118 -12.59 0.35 7.19
CA ASP A 118 -12.88 1.77 7.00
C ASP A 118 -14.36 2.12 7.12
N ALA A 119 -15.24 1.33 6.50
CA ALA A 119 -16.68 1.53 6.59
C ALA A 119 -17.24 1.28 8.00
N ALA A 120 -16.63 0.35 8.76
CA ALA A 120 -16.99 0.14 10.17
C ALA A 120 -16.49 1.30 11.03
N LEU A 121 -15.28 1.81 10.76
CA LEU A 121 -14.76 3.00 11.44
C LEU A 121 -15.66 4.22 11.17
N ALA A 122 -16.06 4.44 9.92
CA ALA A 122 -17.03 5.47 9.56
C ALA A 122 -18.38 5.30 10.29
N ALA A 123 -18.86 4.07 10.50
CA ALA A 123 -20.11 3.82 11.22
C ALA A 123 -20.02 4.04 12.74
N HIS A 124 -18.84 3.90 13.33
CA HIS A 124 -18.64 3.82 14.78
C HIS A 124 -17.70 4.90 15.35
N HIS A 125 -17.23 5.84 14.54
CA HIS A 125 -16.26 6.85 15.01
C HIS A 125 -16.81 7.70 16.16
N GLN A 126 -18.11 8.03 16.16
CA GLN A 126 -18.72 8.88 17.18
C GLN A 126 -18.68 8.26 18.59
N GLU A 127 -19.01 6.96 18.72
CA GLU A 127 -18.94 6.24 20.00
C GLU A 127 -17.50 6.03 20.47
N ILE A 128 -16.55 5.83 19.54
CA ILE A 128 -15.13 5.76 19.86
C ILE A 128 -14.65 7.12 20.39
N PHE A 129 -14.96 8.22 19.69
CA PHE A 129 -14.59 9.58 20.08
C PHE A 129 -15.16 9.95 21.45
N ALA A 130 -16.40 9.58 21.73
CA ALA A 130 -17.04 9.83 23.03
C ALA A 130 -16.39 9.04 24.18
N ALA A 131 -15.78 7.89 23.90
CA ALA A 131 -15.10 7.07 24.89
C ALA A 131 -13.66 7.55 25.18
N LEU A 132 -13.06 8.37 24.31
CA LEU A 132 -11.67 8.81 24.47
C LEU A 132 -11.49 9.58 25.78
N ARG A 133 -10.42 9.25 26.52
CA ARG A 133 -9.99 10.07 27.64
C ARG A 133 -9.47 11.43 27.15
N PRO A 134 -9.63 12.52 27.92
CA PRO A 134 -9.12 13.84 27.54
C PRO A 134 -7.64 13.81 27.16
N GLY A 135 -7.30 14.40 26.02
CA GLY A 135 -5.92 14.48 25.52
C GLY A 135 -5.36 13.17 24.95
N ALA A 136 -6.15 12.11 24.82
CA ALA A 136 -5.73 10.91 24.09
C ALA A 136 -5.36 11.26 22.64
N VAL A 137 -4.37 10.55 22.08
CA VAL A 137 -4.00 10.66 20.67
C VAL A 137 -4.75 9.60 19.86
N ILE A 138 -5.38 10.04 18.77
CA ILE A 138 -6.00 9.20 17.76
C ILE A 138 -4.93 8.82 16.72
N GLY A 139 -4.68 7.54 16.56
CA GLY A 139 -3.79 6.97 15.56
C GLY A 139 -4.57 6.29 14.44
N LEU A 140 -4.25 6.61 13.19
CA LEU A 140 -4.85 6.03 11.99
C LEU A 140 -3.77 5.35 11.13
N SER A 141 -4.12 4.28 10.44
CA SER A 141 -3.26 3.74 9.37
C SER A 141 -3.82 3.94 7.98
N HIS A 142 -4.86 4.77 7.89
CA HIS A 142 -5.45 5.24 6.64
C HIS A 142 -6.31 6.49 6.90
N GLY A 143 -6.32 7.43 5.96
CA GLY A 143 -7.01 8.71 6.04
C GLY A 143 -8.48 8.66 5.61
N PHE A 144 -9.04 7.49 5.29
CA PHE A 144 -10.45 7.32 4.91
C PHE A 144 -11.41 8.04 5.86
N LEU A 145 -11.17 7.94 7.18
CA LEU A 145 -12.04 8.57 8.16
C LEU A 145 -12.07 10.10 8.00
N LEU A 146 -10.96 10.75 7.66
CA LEU A 146 -10.95 12.19 7.38
C LEU A 146 -11.83 12.51 6.17
N GLY A 147 -11.69 11.74 5.08
CA GLY A 147 -12.53 11.92 3.90
C GLY A 147 -14.02 11.72 4.21
N HIS A 148 -14.35 10.74 5.05
CA HIS A 148 -15.73 10.52 5.51
C HIS A 148 -16.27 11.69 6.33
N LEU A 149 -15.52 12.14 7.35
CA LEU A 149 -15.91 13.25 8.23
C LEU A 149 -16.17 14.53 7.42
N ARG A 150 -15.25 14.88 6.52
CA ARG A 150 -15.43 16.03 5.62
C ARG A 150 -16.69 15.91 4.75
N ALA A 151 -16.95 14.72 4.21
CA ALA A 151 -18.15 14.46 3.40
C ALA A 151 -19.45 14.51 4.21
N THR A 152 -19.41 14.39 5.54
CA THR A 152 -20.57 14.58 6.43
C THR A 152 -20.61 15.94 7.12
N GLY A 153 -19.61 16.80 6.89
CA GLY A 153 -19.48 18.11 7.55
C GLY A 153 -18.98 18.04 8.99
N ASP A 154 -18.38 16.90 9.38
CA ASP A 154 -17.78 16.66 10.69
C ASP A 154 -16.25 16.82 10.65
N ASP A 155 -15.61 16.74 11.83
CA ASP A 155 -14.15 16.69 11.98
C ASP A 155 -13.76 15.85 13.21
N PHE A 156 -12.46 15.60 13.40
CA PHE A 156 -11.93 14.97 14.60
C PHE A 156 -12.22 15.81 15.85
N PRO A 157 -12.39 15.19 17.03
CA PRO A 157 -12.72 15.91 18.26
C PRO A 157 -11.58 16.83 18.70
N ALA A 158 -11.92 18.07 19.05
CA ALA A 158 -10.96 19.07 19.49
C ALA A 158 -10.23 18.64 20.78
N GLY A 159 -8.98 19.10 20.94
CA GLY A 159 -8.16 18.81 22.13
C GLY A 159 -7.47 17.43 22.11
N HIS A 160 -7.70 16.61 21.08
CA HIS A 160 -7.01 15.35 20.85
C HIS A 160 -5.91 15.51 19.81
N GLY A 161 -4.78 14.83 20.01
CA GLY A 161 -3.80 14.64 18.92
C GLY A 161 -4.37 13.71 17.87
N VAL A 162 -4.12 13.98 16.59
CA VAL A 162 -4.53 13.11 15.47
C VAL A 162 -3.32 12.88 14.59
N ILE A 163 -2.84 11.65 14.56
CA ILE A 163 -1.68 11.23 13.78
C ILE A 163 -2.03 10.02 12.92
N ALA A 164 -1.23 9.79 11.88
CA ALA A 164 -1.29 8.55 11.13
C ALA A 164 0.09 7.98 10.87
N VAL A 165 0.15 6.66 10.81
CA VAL A 165 1.27 5.88 10.29
C VAL A 165 0.67 4.81 9.40
N CYS A 166 0.93 4.92 8.10
CA CYS A 166 0.31 4.10 7.07
C CYS A 166 1.38 3.25 6.38
N PRO A 167 1.54 1.96 6.77
CA PRO A 167 2.42 1.05 6.08
C PRO A 167 1.99 0.85 4.62
N LYS A 168 2.93 1.04 3.68
CA LYS A 168 2.77 0.90 2.23
C LYS A 168 2.93 -0.55 1.80
N GLY A 169 1.99 -1.37 2.29
CA GLY A 169 1.93 -2.80 2.07
C GLY A 169 0.90 -3.49 2.96
N MET A 170 0.53 -4.72 2.58
CA MET A 170 -0.47 -5.49 3.31
C MET A 170 0.00 -5.89 4.72
N GLY A 171 -0.94 -6.05 5.66
CA GLY A 171 -0.63 -6.36 7.06
C GLY A 171 0.22 -7.63 7.24
N ASP A 172 0.00 -8.67 6.44
CA ASP A 172 0.82 -9.88 6.50
C ASP A 172 2.29 -9.61 6.11
N SER A 173 2.55 -8.68 5.18
CA SER A 173 3.92 -8.25 4.85
C SER A 173 4.55 -7.46 5.99
N VAL A 174 3.78 -6.57 6.63
CA VAL A 174 4.23 -5.79 7.80
C VAL A 174 4.75 -6.72 8.90
N ARG A 175 4.03 -7.82 9.18
CA ARG A 175 4.50 -8.79 10.19
C ARG A 175 5.67 -9.62 9.69
N ARG A 176 5.58 -10.17 8.49
CA ARG A 176 6.55 -11.13 7.97
C ARG A 176 7.93 -10.51 7.77
N LEU A 177 8.00 -9.31 7.20
CA LEU A 177 9.28 -8.61 7.03
C LEU A 177 9.86 -8.16 8.38
N TYR A 178 9.03 -7.75 9.33
CA TYR A 178 9.48 -7.45 10.69
C TYR A 178 10.17 -8.65 11.35
N GLU A 179 9.59 -9.85 11.20
CA GLU A 179 10.16 -11.10 11.70
C GLU A 179 11.46 -11.47 10.97
N GLN A 180 11.50 -11.39 9.65
CA GLN A 180 12.73 -11.60 8.85
C GLN A 180 13.84 -10.62 9.22
N GLY A 181 13.46 -9.39 9.57
CA GLY A 181 14.35 -8.32 10.01
C GLY A 181 14.91 -8.48 11.41
N ALA A 182 14.56 -9.53 12.16
CA ALA A 182 15.05 -9.76 13.52
C ALA A 182 16.59 -9.80 13.60
N GLU A 183 17.24 -10.36 12.57
CA GLU A 183 18.67 -10.68 12.60
C GLU A 183 19.55 -9.69 11.83
N VAL A 184 18.97 -8.71 11.10
CA VAL A 184 19.69 -7.84 10.15
C VAL A 184 19.46 -6.34 10.40
N ASN A 185 19.34 -5.92 11.67
CA ASN A 185 19.03 -4.54 12.08
C ASN A 185 17.67 -4.02 11.59
N GLY A 186 16.73 -4.92 11.27
CA GLY A 186 15.39 -4.59 10.81
C GLY A 186 15.20 -4.78 9.30
N ALA A 187 13.99 -5.20 8.98
CA ALA A 187 13.38 -5.20 7.66
C ALA A 187 11.88 -4.99 7.92
N GLY A 188 11.16 -4.47 6.93
CA GLY A 188 9.76 -4.10 7.13
C GLY A 188 9.18 -3.46 5.89
N ILE A 189 7.99 -2.89 6.08
CA ILE A 189 7.27 -2.13 5.06
C ILE A 189 7.47 -0.64 5.34
N ASN A 190 7.80 0.13 4.29
CA ASN A 190 7.92 1.59 4.40
C ASN A 190 6.59 2.17 4.87
N SER A 191 6.62 3.27 5.62
CA SER A 191 5.40 3.94 6.04
C SER A 191 5.40 5.41 5.66
N SER A 192 4.24 5.94 5.30
CA SER A 192 4.02 7.36 5.43
C SER A 192 3.60 7.68 6.87
N PHE A 193 3.81 8.92 7.31
CA PHE A 193 3.19 9.42 8.54
C PHE A 193 2.59 10.81 8.34
N ALA A 194 1.51 11.10 9.07
CA ALA A 194 0.86 12.40 9.07
C ALA A 194 0.61 12.88 10.50
N VAL A 195 0.62 14.19 10.68
CA VAL A 195 0.17 14.87 11.90
C VAL A 195 -0.92 15.84 11.48
N HIS A 196 -2.17 15.50 11.80
CA HIS A 196 -3.35 16.27 11.46
C HIS A 196 -3.71 17.28 12.56
N ALA A 197 -3.60 16.87 13.83
CA ALA A 197 -3.76 17.75 15.00
C ALA A 197 -2.69 17.41 16.05
N ASP A 198 -2.10 18.44 16.67
CA ASP A 198 -0.99 18.29 17.63
C ASP A 198 -1.09 19.32 18.77
N PRO A 199 -2.07 19.19 19.67
CA PRO A 199 -2.36 20.20 20.70
C PRO A 199 -1.26 20.32 21.76
N ASP A 200 -0.39 19.33 21.91
CA ASP A 200 0.67 19.29 22.93
C ASP A 200 2.09 19.19 22.34
N GLY A 201 2.24 19.22 21.01
CA GLY A 201 3.51 19.26 20.30
C GLY A 201 4.32 17.96 20.35
N ARG A 202 3.66 16.81 20.59
CA ARG A 202 4.28 15.47 20.63
C ARG A 202 3.97 14.63 19.38
N GLY A 203 3.04 15.06 18.52
CA GLY A 203 2.50 14.26 17.42
C GLY A 203 3.57 13.75 16.44
N THR A 204 4.57 14.56 16.12
CA THR A 204 5.65 14.16 15.20
C THR A 204 6.49 13.02 15.76
N ASP A 205 7.04 13.15 16.97
CA ASP A 205 7.90 12.12 17.56
C ASP A 205 7.10 10.85 17.89
N LEU A 206 5.84 10.99 18.30
CA LEU A 206 4.95 9.86 18.55
C LEU A 206 4.64 9.07 17.27
N GLY A 207 4.34 9.76 16.16
CA GLY A 207 4.13 9.13 14.85
C GLY A 207 5.39 8.42 14.33
N LEU A 208 6.55 9.06 14.43
CA LEU A 208 7.83 8.44 14.06
C LEU A 208 8.15 7.23 14.95
N GLY A 209 7.91 7.33 16.26
CA GLY A 209 8.10 6.22 17.20
C GLY A 209 7.21 5.03 16.91
N TRP A 210 5.94 5.28 16.55
CA TRP A 210 5.03 4.24 16.08
C TRP A 210 5.57 3.58 14.80
N SER A 211 5.95 4.35 13.78
CA SER A 211 6.51 3.81 12.55
C SER A 211 7.77 2.95 12.77
N VAL A 212 8.71 3.42 13.61
CA VAL A 212 9.91 2.67 13.99
C VAL A 212 9.54 1.37 14.70
N ALA A 213 8.58 1.41 15.62
CA ALA A 213 8.13 0.22 16.35
C ALA A 213 7.39 -0.80 15.44
N LEU A 214 6.86 -0.38 14.30
CA LEU A 214 6.36 -1.28 13.26
C LEU A 214 7.46 -1.93 12.42
N GLY A 215 8.68 -1.37 12.45
CA GLY A 215 9.84 -1.85 11.70
C GLY A 215 10.03 -1.21 10.32
N SER A 216 9.45 -0.04 10.07
CA SER A 216 9.53 0.60 8.75
C SER A 216 10.97 0.92 8.34
N PRO A 217 11.46 0.46 7.16
CA PRO A 217 12.82 0.73 6.69
C PRO A 217 13.11 2.21 6.51
N TYR A 218 12.12 2.96 6.03
CA TYR A 218 12.08 4.40 6.19
C TYR A 218 10.64 4.90 6.33
N THR A 219 10.53 6.11 6.88
CA THR A 219 9.27 6.81 7.11
C THR A 219 9.31 8.19 6.45
N PHE A 220 8.29 8.56 5.68
CA PHE A 220 8.20 9.84 4.98
C PHE A 220 6.91 10.60 5.37
N ARG A 221 6.94 11.93 5.32
CA ARG A 221 5.80 12.76 5.75
C ARG A 221 4.76 12.92 4.65
N THR A 222 3.49 12.85 5.05
CA THR A 222 2.33 13.18 4.23
C THR A 222 1.26 13.93 5.05
N THR A 223 0.07 14.07 4.49
CA THR A 223 -1.16 14.46 5.20
C THR A 223 -2.17 13.32 5.10
N LEU A 224 -3.16 13.28 6.02
CA LEU A 224 -4.28 12.35 5.89
C LEU A 224 -5.01 12.49 4.54
N GLU A 225 -5.12 13.72 4.01
CA GLU A 225 -5.80 13.97 2.74
C GLU A 225 -5.04 13.43 1.53
N SER A 226 -3.74 13.71 1.48
CA SER A 226 -2.86 13.18 0.43
C SER A 226 -2.82 11.65 0.50
N GLU A 227 -2.68 11.10 1.71
CA GLU A 227 -2.59 9.66 1.93
C GLU A 227 -3.86 8.93 1.51
N TYR A 228 -5.06 9.36 1.92
CA TYR A 228 -6.26 8.62 1.52
C TYR A 228 -6.49 8.71 0.01
N ARG A 229 -6.10 9.82 -0.63
CA ARG A 229 -6.24 9.96 -2.08
C ARG A 229 -5.27 9.04 -2.80
N SER A 230 -3.98 9.06 -2.45
CA SER A 230 -2.98 8.23 -3.12
C SER A 230 -3.24 6.74 -2.91
N ASP A 231 -3.56 6.34 -1.67
CA ASP A 231 -3.74 4.94 -1.28
C ASP A 231 -4.98 4.33 -1.96
N ILE A 232 -6.14 4.99 -1.86
CA ILE A 232 -7.41 4.51 -2.45
C ILE A 232 -7.34 4.47 -3.99
N VAL A 233 -6.63 5.42 -4.62
CA VAL A 233 -6.38 5.39 -6.06
C VAL A 233 -5.40 4.27 -6.42
N GLY A 234 -4.29 4.14 -5.68
CA GLY A 234 -3.25 3.14 -5.91
C GLY A 234 -3.82 1.72 -5.89
N GLU A 235 -4.63 1.36 -4.88
CA GLU A 235 -5.27 0.05 -4.75
C GLU A 235 -6.30 -0.24 -5.87
N ARG A 236 -6.87 0.78 -6.51
CA ARG A 236 -7.77 0.63 -7.68
C ARG A 236 -7.00 0.56 -8.99
N ALA A 237 -5.84 1.18 -9.03
CA ALA A 237 -4.95 1.22 -10.17
C ALA A 237 -3.80 0.21 -9.97
N ILE A 238 -2.54 0.63 -10.03
CA ILE A 238 -1.42 -0.29 -10.30
C ILE A 238 -1.15 -1.30 -9.18
N LEU A 239 -1.57 -1.02 -7.95
CA LEU A 239 -1.28 -1.88 -6.81
C LEU A 239 -2.12 -3.18 -6.84
N LEU A 240 -3.40 -3.10 -7.24
CA LEU A 240 -4.28 -4.28 -7.32
C LEU A 240 -5.20 -4.28 -8.55
N GLY A 241 -6.06 -3.28 -8.72
CA GLY A 241 -7.10 -3.29 -9.75
C GLY A 241 -6.55 -3.29 -11.18
N ALA A 242 -5.77 -2.28 -11.56
CA ALA A 242 -5.17 -2.21 -12.89
C ALA A 242 -4.26 -3.40 -13.16
N VAL A 243 -3.41 -3.82 -12.21
CA VAL A 243 -2.54 -4.99 -12.46
C VAL A 243 -3.34 -6.27 -12.68
N HIS A 244 -4.47 -6.46 -12.00
CA HIS A 244 -5.40 -7.56 -12.29
C HIS A 244 -5.97 -7.47 -13.72
N GLY A 245 -6.40 -6.28 -14.16
CA GLY A 245 -6.87 -6.07 -15.52
C GLY A 245 -5.79 -6.26 -16.59
N ILE A 246 -4.55 -5.86 -16.30
CA ILE A 246 -3.37 -6.03 -17.16
C ILE A 246 -3.11 -7.52 -17.38
N VAL A 247 -3.01 -8.31 -16.31
CA VAL A 247 -2.65 -9.73 -16.46
C VAL A 247 -3.74 -10.52 -17.20
N GLU A 248 -5.02 -10.26 -16.92
CA GLU A 248 -6.13 -10.92 -17.62
C GLU A 248 -6.18 -10.55 -19.10
N SER A 249 -6.05 -9.26 -19.43
CA SER A 249 -6.06 -8.79 -20.83
C SER A 249 -4.86 -9.30 -21.63
N LEU A 250 -3.66 -9.29 -21.05
CA LEU A 250 -2.45 -9.83 -21.69
C LEU A 250 -2.55 -11.34 -21.91
N TYR A 251 -3.07 -12.08 -20.93
CA TYR A 251 -3.33 -13.50 -21.08
C TYR A 251 -4.28 -13.76 -22.24
N GLY A 252 -5.39 -13.03 -22.31
CA GLY A 252 -6.33 -13.08 -23.42
C GLY A 252 -5.65 -12.81 -24.77
N ARG A 253 -4.84 -11.74 -24.86
CA ARG A 253 -4.06 -11.39 -26.07
C ARG A 253 -3.15 -12.54 -26.51
N TYR A 254 -2.37 -13.12 -25.60
CA TYR A 254 -1.43 -14.19 -25.95
C TYR A 254 -2.14 -15.49 -26.35
N ARG A 255 -3.26 -15.82 -25.71
CA ARG A 255 -4.10 -16.95 -26.12
C ARG A 255 -4.67 -16.77 -27.52
N LEU A 256 -5.12 -15.56 -27.86
CA LEU A 256 -5.60 -15.23 -29.21
C LEU A 256 -4.48 -15.27 -30.25
N ALA A 257 -3.25 -14.94 -29.87
CA ALA A 257 -2.07 -15.05 -30.72
C ALA A 257 -1.59 -16.51 -30.94
N GLY A 258 -2.18 -17.48 -30.24
CA GLY A 258 -1.91 -18.91 -30.42
C GLY A 258 -1.06 -19.57 -29.33
N ASP A 259 -0.58 -18.82 -28.33
CA ASP A 259 0.19 -19.38 -27.21
C ASP A 259 -0.67 -20.34 -26.41
N ASP A 260 -0.11 -21.44 -25.91
CA ASP A 260 -0.81 -22.31 -24.95
C ASP A 260 -1.06 -21.62 -23.60
N ALA A 261 -1.90 -22.23 -22.76
CA ALA A 261 -2.30 -21.62 -21.49
C ALA A 261 -1.11 -21.36 -20.53
N PRO A 262 -0.17 -22.30 -20.30
CA PRO A 262 1.04 -22.02 -19.52
C PRO A 262 1.90 -20.89 -20.10
N THR A 263 2.15 -20.88 -21.40
CA THR A 263 2.99 -19.87 -22.07
C THR A 263 2.36 -18.48 -21.98
N ALA A 264 1.05 -18.38 -22.22
CA ALA A 264 0.33 -17.12 -22.06
C ALA A 264 0.38 -16.60 -20.61
N TYR A 265 0.32 -17.50 -19.60
CA TYR A 265 0.50 -17.13 -18.20
C TYR A 265 1.94 -16.69 -17.89
N GLU A 266 2.95 -17.39 -18.43
CA GLU A 266 4.36 -17.06 -18.29
C GLU A 266 4.68 -15.67 -18.88
N ARG A 267 4.09 -15.32 -20.03
CA ARG A 267 4.30 -14.02 -20.70
C ARG A 267 3.52 -12.86 -20.07
N SER A 268 2.46 -13.14 -19.31
CA SER A 268 1.62 -12.14 -18.65
C SER A 268 1.95 -12.01 -17.16
N CYS A 269 1.27 -12.77 -16.31
CA CYS A 269 1.37 -12.68 -14.85
C CYS A 269 2.76 -13.03 -14.31
N GLU A 270 3.35 -14.12 -14.78
CA GLU A 270 4.69 -14.53 -14.33
C GLU A 270 5.75 -13.50 -14.72
N ASN A 271 5.62 -12.90 -15.91
CA ASN A 271 6.54 -11.88 -16.39
C ASN A 271 6.48 -10.61 -15.53
N ILE A 272 5.26 -10.11 -15.25
CA ILE A 272 5.03 -8.93 -14.40
C ILE A 272 5.59 -9.17 -13.00
N THR A 273 5.20 -10.28 -12.37
CA THR A 273 5.55 -10.58 -10.98
C THR A 273 6.97 -11.09 -10.79
N GLY A 274 7.64 -11.50 -11.87
CA GLY A 274 8.98 -12.05 -11.88
C GLY A 274 10.01 -11.07 -12.45
N PRO A 275 10.47 -11.26 -13.71
CA PRO A 275 11.57 -10.48 -14.27
C PRO A 275 11.29 -8.97 -14.34
N ILE A 276 10.05 -8.53 -14.62
CA ILE A 276 9.73 -7.11 -14.69
C ILE A 276 9.79 -6.47 -13.30
N ALA A 277 9.06 -7.00 -12.32
CA ALA A 277 9.09 -6.50 -10.94
C ALA A 277 10.51 -6.48 -10.37
N ARG A 278 11.30 -7.54 -10.58
CA ARG A 278 12.72 -7.59 -10.15
C ARG A 278 13.58 -6.52 -10.80
N THR A 279 13.38 -6.26 -12.10
CA THR A 279 14.13 -5.22 -12.82
C THR A 279 13.78 -3.84 -12.28
N ILE A 280 12.49 -3.54 -12.08
CA ILE A 280 12.03 -2.26 -11.55
C ILE A 280 12.55 -2.05 -10.12
N SER A 281 12.40 -3.06 -9.27
CA SER A 281 12.83 -3.02 -7.87
C SER A 281 14.34 -2.73 -7.71
N ARG A 282 15.18 -3.34 -8.55
CA ARG A 282 16.65 -3.22 -8.46
C ARG A 282 17.26 -2.08 -9.27
N SER A 283 16.70 -1.80 -10.43
CA SER A 283 17.32 -0.93 -11.44
C SER A 283 16.42 0.22 -11.90
N GLY A 284 15.19 0.32 -11.38
CA GLY A 284 14.23 1.36 -11.70
C GLY A 284 13.42 1.09 -12.97
N LEU A 285 12.42 1.95 -13.20
CA LEU A 285 11.42 1.77 -14.26
C LEU A 285 12.03 1.83 -15.67
N ARG A 286 12.99 2.74 -15.90
CA ARG A 286 13.66 2.91 -17.19
C ARG A 286 14.43 1.65 -17.63
N ALA A 287 14.99 0.92 -16.67
CA ALA A 287 15.83 -0.26 -16.93
C ALA A 287 15.06 -1.38 -17.64
N VAL A 288 13.73 -1.45 -17.46
CA VAL A 288 12.89 -2.43 -18.14
C VAL A 288 12.96 -2.27 -19.65
N ARG A 289 12.93 -1.03 -20.15
CA ARG A 289 13.04 -0.73 -21.59
C ARG A 289 14.49 -0.84 -22.07
N GLU A 290 15.43 -0.29 -21.29
CA GLU A 290 16.85 -0.27 -21.66
C GLU A 290 17.47 -1.66 -21.75
N GLY A 291 16.98 -2.61 -20.94
CA GLY A 291 17.42 -4.00 -20.94
C GLY A 291 16.96 -4.83 -22.15
N LEU A 292 16.03 -4.32 -22.98
CA LEU A 292 15.55 -5.00 -24.17
C LEU A 292 16.52 -4.83 -25.35
N ASP A 293 16.50 -5.79 -26.27
CA ASP A 293 17.17 -5.68 -27.57
C ASP A 293 16.41 -4.74 -28.53
N ALA A 294 16.93 -4.51 -29.73
CA ALA A 294 16.34 -3.56 -30.67
C ALA A 294 14.88 -3.91 -31.06
N ALA A 295 14.61 -5.20 -31.33
CA ALA A 295 13.27 -5.66 -31.69
C ALA A 295 12.30 -5.56 -30.50
N GLY A 296 12.74 -5.95 -29.30
CA GLY A 296 11.98 -5.81 -28.07
C GLY A 296 11.68 -4.36 -27.74
N ARG A 297 12.64 -3.43 -27.91
CA ARG A 297 12.40 -2.00 -27.73
C ARG A 297 11.34 -1.47 -28.67
N GLU A 298 11.33 -1.90 -29.93
CA GLU A 298 10.31 -1.48 -30.90
C GLU A 298 8.89 -1.92 -30.47
N VAL A 299 8.76 -3.16 -29.97
CA VAL A 299 7.49 -3.68 -29.42
C VAL A 299 7.10 -2.91 -28.16
N PHE A 300 8.06 -2.67 -27.26
CA PHE A 300 7.82 -1.91 -26.04
C PHE A 300 7.32 -0.51 -26.36
N ASP A 301 7.98 0.18 -27.29
CA ASP A 301 7.70 1.58 -27.63
C ASP A 301 6.28 1.77 -28.16
N ARG A 302 5.83 0.90 -29.08
CA ARG A 302 4.44 0.96 -29.57
C ARG A 302 3.43 0.66 -28.49
N ALA A 303 3.64 -0.40 -27.72
CA ALA A 303 2.71 -0.80 -26.67
C ALA A 303 2.63 0.22 -25.52
N TYR A 304 3.76 0.84 -25.16
CA TYR A 304 3.83 1.83 -24.09
C TYR A 304 3.02 3.07 -24.47
N THR A 305 3.29 3.60 -25.66
CA THR A 305 2.63 4.82 -26.17
C THR A 305 1.14 4.61 -26.40
N ALA A 306 0.73 3.43 -26.88
CA ALA A 306 -0.67 3.07 -27.03
C ALA A 306 -1.41 2.85 -25.69
N THR A 307 -0.71 2.45 -24.64
CA THR A 307 -1.33 2.17 -23.32
C THR A 307 -1.40 3.40 -22.43
N TYR A 308 -0.43 4.31 -22.53
CA TYR A 308 -0.29 5.45 -21.60
C TYR A 308 -1.57 6.30 -21.52
N GLY A 309 -2.15 6.69 -22.65
CA GLY A 309 -3.37 7.52 -22.69
C GLY A 309 -4.57 6.86 -21.98
N PRO A 310 -5.02 5.66 -22.42
CA PRO A 310 -6.11 4.94 -21.77
C PRO A 310 -5.88 4.67 -20.26
N ALA A 311 -4.63 4.41 -19.87
CA ALA A 311 -4.29 4.26 -18.45
C ALA A 311 -4.44 5.59 -17.69
N ARG A 312 -3.96 6.70 -18.26
CA ARG A 312 -4.07 8.06 -17.68
C ARG A 312 -5.53 8.46 -17.48
N GLU A 313 -6.39 8.20 -18.46
CA GLU A 313 -7.83 8.47 -18.40
C GLU A 313 -8.50 7.76 -17.22
N LEU A 314 -8.27 6.45 -17.07
CA LEU A 314 -8.85 5.67 -15.98
C LEU A 314 -8.31 6.07 -14.61
N VAL A 315 -7.01 6.35 -14.49
CA VAL A 315 -6.44 6.79 -13.21
C VAL A 315 -6.97 8.16 -12.82
N ALA A 316 -7.14 9.09 -13.77
CA ALA A 316 -7.77 10.38 -13.52
C ALA A 316 -9.24 10.23 -13.08
N GLU A 317 -10.03 9.37 -13.74
CA GLU A 317 -11.42 9.06 -13.36
C GLU A 317 -11.49 8.55 -11.91
N ILE A 318 -10.61 7.60 -11.57
CA ILE A 318 -10.51 7.06 -10.20
C ILE A 318 -10.16 8.17 -9.22
N TYR A 319 -9.15 8.99 -9.53
CA TYR A 319 -8.71 10.07 -8.65
C TYR A 319 -9.83 11.06 -8.36
N ASP A 320 -10.56 11.48 -9.39
CA ASP A 320 -11.68 12.41 -9.23
C ASP A 320 -12.79 11.81 -8.36
N GLU A 321 -13.18 10.55 -8.57
CA GLU A 321 -14.18 9.90 -7.72
C GLU A 321 -13.72 9.74 -6.26
N VAL A 322 -12.42 9.56 -6.01
CA VAL A 322 -11.84 9.49 -4.66
C VAL A 322 -11.80 10.88 -4.01
N ALA A 323 -11.32 11.89 -4.75
CA ALA A 323 -11.19 13.25 -4.25
C ALA A 323 -12.54 13.89 -3.90
N ASP A 324 -13.58 13.61 -4.70
CA ASP A 324 -14.96 14.04 -4.49
C ASP A 324 -15.68 13.25 -3.37
N GLY A 325 -15.17 12.07 -3.01
CA GLY A 325 -15.76 11.21 -1.97
C GLY A 325 -16.81 10.23 -2.49
N THR A 326 -17.05 10.20 -3.80
CA THR A 326 -17.90 9.22 -4.48
C THR A 326 -17.42 7.78 -4.22
N GLU A 327 -16.11 7.52 -4.31
CA GLU A 327 -15.52 6.20 -4.00
C GLU A 327 -15.66 5.83 -2.53
N LEU A 328 -15.43 6.77 -1.60
CA LEU A 328 -15.58 6.53 -0.16
C LEU A 328 -17.03 6.16 0.17
N ARG A 329 -18.00 6.88 -0.41
CA ARG A 329 -19.43 6.56 -0.26
C ARG A 329 -19.76 5.17 -0.82
N SER A 330 -19.20 4.82 -1.98
CA SER A 330 -19.38 3.50 -2.60
C SER A 330 -18.91 2.37 -1.67
N VAL A 331 -17.74 2.52 -1.04
CA VAL A 331 -17.19 1.57 -0.06
C VAL A 331 -18.10 1.43 1.16
N ILE A 332 -18.58 2.54 1.74
CA ILE A 332 -19.51 2.52 2.88
C ILE A 332 -20.80 1.77 2.53
N LEU A 333 -21.37 2.04 1.36
CA LEU A 333 -22.60 1.36 0.91
C LEU A 333 -22.34 -0.11 0.59
N ALA A 334 -21.17 -0.47 0.07
CA ALA A 334 -20.78 -1.84 -0.19
C ALA A 334 -20.72 -2.65 1.11
N GLU A 335 -20.10 -2.13 2.18
CA GLU A 335 -20.03 -2.80 3.47
C GLU A 335 -21.41 -3.18 4.02
N ARG A 336 -22.40 -2.29 3.87
CA ARG A 336 -23.80 -2.59 4.24
C ARG A 336 -24.37 -3.76 3.45
N ARG A 337 -24.06 -3.84 2.15
CA ARG A 337 -24.48 -4.95 1.28
C ARG A 337 -23.77 -6.25 1.64
N LEU A 338 -22.50 -6.19 2.05
CA LEU A 338 -21.69 -7.36 2.41
C LEU A 338 -22.27 -8.18 3.57
N GLY A 339 -23.09 -7.57 4.44
CA GLY A 339 -23.80 -8.28 5.51
C GLY A 339 -24.73 -9.39 5.01
N THR A 340 -25.20 -9.32 3.75
CA THR A 340 -26.05 -10.36 3.13
C THR A 340 -25.51 -10.90 1.81
N ARG A 341 -24.57 -10.18 1.19
CA ARG A 341 -24.01 -10.50 -0.13
C ARG A 341 -22.49 -10.47 -0.05
N PRO A 342 -21.84 -11.56 0.42
CA PRO A 342 -20.39 -11.58 0.55
C PRO A 342 -19.71 -11.41 -0.82
N MET A 343 -18.49 -10.87 -0.83
CA MET A 343 -17.70 -10.77 -2.06
C MET A 343 -17.43 -12.17 -2.62
N SER A 344 -17.74 -12.35 -3.91
CA SER A 344 -17.32 -13.54 -4.65
C SER A 344 -15.79 -13.61 -4.75
N ARG A 345 -15.27 -14.84 -4.81
CA ARG A 345 -13.86 -15.08 -5.08
C ARG A 345 -13.51 -14.59 -6.48
N ILE A 346 -12.37 -13.91 -6.60
CA ILE A 346 -11.69 -13.72 -7.88
C ILE A 346 -10.73 -14.90 -8.11
N GLY A 347 -10.02 -14.93 -9.24
CA GLY A 347 -9.12 -16.04 -9.56
C GLY A 347 -9.79 -17.24 -10.23
N GLY A 348 -11.02 -17.09 -10.73
CA GLY A 348 -11.78 -18.15 -11.40
C GLY A 348 -11.63 -18.21 -12.92
N SER A 349 -10.93 -17.26 -13.54
CA SER A 349 -10.72 -17.24 -14.99
C SER A 349 -9.79 -18.39 -15.44
N PRO A 350 -9.83 -18.78 -16.73
CA PRO A 350 -8.95 -19.83 -17.27
C PRO A 350 -7.45 -19.58 -17.04
N MET A 351 -7.04 -18.31 -16.89
CA MET A 351 -5.68 -17.90 -16.59
C MET A 351 -5.16 -18.53 -15.29
N TRP A 352 -5.95 -18.48 -14.23
CA TRP A 352 -5.49 -18.86 -12.89
C TRP A 352 -5.31 -20.37 -12.74
N ALA A 353 -6.07 -21.16 -13.49
CA ALA A 353 -5.87 -22.60 -13.62
C ALA A 353 -4.52 -22.94 -14.30
N ALA A 354 -4.04 -22.10 -15.22
CA ALA A 354 -2.71 -22.25 -15.80
C ALA A 354 -1.60 -21.90 -14.80
N GLY A 355 -1.84 -20.91 -13.94
CA GLY A 355 -0.89 -20.47 -12.91
C GLY A 355 -0.46 -21.59 -11.96
N GLU A 356 -1.39 -22.45 -11.51
CA GLU A 356 -1.04 -23.60 -10.67
C GLU A 356 -0.02 -24.52 -11.34
N ARG A 357 -0.20 -24.77 -12.64
CA ARG A 357 0.70 -25.62 -13.43
C ARG A 357 2.07 -24.96 -13.65
N VAL A 358 2.09 -23.65 -13.87
CA VAL A 358 3.34 -22.87 -14.04
C VAL A 358 4.13 -22.86 -12.72
N ARG A 359 3.47 -22.57 -11.59
CA ARG A 359 4.12 -22.57 -10.27
C ARG A 359 4.72 -23.93 -9.91
N ALA A 360 4.06 -25.03 -10.25
CA ALA A 360 4.57 -26.39 -10.04
C ALA A 360 5.84 -26.71 -10.85
N ARG A 361 6.14 -25.96 -11.91
CA ARG A 361 7.27 -26.17 -12.82
C ARG A 361 8.33 -25.07 -12.75
N ARG A 362 8.31 -24.24 -11.69
CA ARG A 362 9.11 -23.00 -11.63
C ARG A 362 10.64 -23.21 -11.51
N ASP A 363 11.09 -24.40 -11.08
CA ASP A 363 12.47 -24.95 -11.02
C ASP A 363 13.74 -24.06 -11.16
N GLY A 364 13.69 -22.79 -10.75
CA GLY A 364 14.79 -21.83 -10.94
C GLY A 364 14.87 -21.24 -12.35
N ARG A 365 13.90 -21.51 -13.23
CA ARG A 365 13.82 -20.91 -14.57
C ARG A 365 13.73 -19.39 -14.48
N THR A 366 14.64 -18.71 -15.16
CA THR A 366 14.59 -17.25 -15.34
C THR A 366 13.94 -16.94 -16.68
N LEU A 367 12.76 -16.35 -16.66
CA LEU A 367 12.11 -15.83 -17.86
C LEU A 367 12.76 -14.51 -18.29
N PRO A 368 12.96 -14.28 -19.60
CA PRO A 368 13.31 -12.96 -20.11
C PRO A 368 12.15 -11.98 -19.89
N VAL A 369 12.44 -10.68 -19.91
CA VAL A 369 11.40 -9.64 -19.91
C VAL A 369 10.63 -9.73 -21.23
N GLU A 370 9.31 -9.86 -21.14
CA GLU A 370 8.40 -9.85 -22.27
C GLU A 370 8.09 -8.40 -22.68
N PRO A 371 8.51 -7.92 -23.86
CA PRO A 371 8.49 -6.49 -24.18
C PRO A 371 7.10 -5.84 -24.15
N PHE A 372 6.10 -6.52 -24.71
CA PHE A 372 4.73 -5.98 -24.78
C PHE A 372 4.11 -5.89 -23.37
N THR A 373 4.24 -6.95 -22.57
CA THR A 373 3.81 -6.97 -21.17
C THR A 373 4.49 -5.89 -20.33
N ALA A 374 5.81 -5.75 -20.49
CA ALA A 374 6.60 -4.74 -19.81
C ALA A 374 6.13 -3.32 -20.13
N ALA A 375 5.78 -3.06 -21.39
CA ALA A 375 5.30 -1.77 -21.84
C ALA A 375 3.94 -1.39 -21.26
N VAL A 376 2.97 -2.32 -21.27
CA VAL A 376 1.63 -2.09 -20.71
C VAL A 376 1.73 -1.78 -19.20
N PHE A 377 2.55 -2.56 -18.49
CA PHE A 377 2.77 -2.36 -17.05
C PHE A 377 3.47 -1.03 -16.75
N ALA A 378 4.56 -0.72 -17.46
CA ALA A 378 5.31 0.52 -17.26
C ALA A 378 4.51 1.77 -17.66
N ALA A 379 3.70 1.70 -18.72
CA ALA A 379 2.81 2.78 -19.13
C ALA A 379 1.75 3.07 -18.06
N THR A 380 1.15 2.03 -17.49
CA THR A 380 0.17 2.17 -16.40
C THR A 380 0.80 2.76 -15.14
N MET A 381 2.01 2.30 -14.76
CA MET A 381 2.78 2.90 -13.66
C MET A 381 3.03 4.38 -13.91
N THR A 382 3.52 4.74 -15.11
CA THR A 382 3.84 6.14 -15.45
C THR A 382 2.58 7.01 -15.44
N ALA A 383 1.48 6.52 -15.99
CA ALA A 383 0.21 7.24 -15.99
C ALA A 383 -0.31 7.57 -14.58
N GLN A 384 -0.11 6.66 -13.61
CA GLN A 384 -0.44 6.91 -12.21
C GLN A 384 0.52 7.90 -11.54
N ILE A 385 1.83 7.75 -11.81
CA ILE A 385 2.86 8.67 -11.32
C ILE A 385 2.54 10.10 -11.76
N ASP A 386 2.18 10.29 -13.03
CA ASP A 386 1.86 11.60 -13.59
C ASP A 386 0.60 12.18 -12.95
N GLU A 387 -0.43 11.35 -12.66
CA GLU A 387 -1.63 11.82 -11.95
C GLU A 387 -1.25 12.39 -10.59
N PHE A 388 -0.49 11.63 -9.82
CA PHE A 388 -0.13 12.06 -8.48
C PHE A 388 0.80 13.28 -8.49
N ALA A 389 1.72 13.37 -9.45
CA ALA A 389 2.58 14.54 -9.62
C ALA A 389 1.77 15.80 -9.98
N GLU A 390 0.84 15.71 -10.92
CA GLU A 390 -0.04 16.82 -11.32
C GLU A 390 -0.99 17.25 -10.19
N ARG A 391 -1.42 16.30 -9.34
CA ARG A 391 -2.24 16.56 -8.14
C ARG A 391 -1.42 17.04 -6.93
N GLY A 392 -0.10 17.15 -7.07
CA GLY A 392 0.80 17.74 -6.07
C GLY A 392 1.14 16.84 -4.88
N HIS A 393 1.10 15.52 -5.06
CA HIS A 393 1.60 14.57 -4.07
C HIS A 393 3.14 14.68 -3.92
N PRO A 394 3.69 14.43 -2.73
CA PRO A 394 5.13 14.38 -2.54
C PRO A 394 5.75 13.17 -3.25
N TRP A 395 6.99 13.29 -3.72
CA TRP A 395 7.65 12.26 -4.51
C TRP A 395 7.85 10.96 -3.74
N SER A 396 8.11 11.02 -2.42
CA SER A 396 8.18 9.80 -1.60
C SER A 396 6.85 9.05 -1.59
N GLU A 397 5.71 9.74 -1.54
CA GLU A 397 4.39 9.11 -1.65
C GLU A 397 4.18 8.53 -3.05
N ILE A 398 4.46 9.31 -4.10
CA ILE A 398 4.31 8.88 -5.50
C ILE A 398 5.05 7.56 -5.77
N VAL A 399 6.32 7.47 -5.39
CA VAL A 399 7.13 6.28 -5.67
C VAL A 399 6.73 5.07 -4.83
N ASN A 400 6.27 5.26 -3.58
CA ASN A 400 5.79 4.14 -2.78
C ASN A 400 4.46 3.60 -3.32
N GLU A 401 3.50 4.49 -3.60
CA GLU A 401 2.13 4.15 -3.98
C GLU A 401 1.99 3.68 -5.44
N SER A 402 3.01 3.91 -6.27
CA SER A 402 2.95 3.58 -7.71
C SER A 402 3.99 2.56 -8.15
N VAL A 403 5.04 2.34 -7.36
CA VAL A 403 6.17 1.48 -7.76
C VAL A 403 6.59 0.54 -6.65
N ILE A 404 7.11 1.06 -5.53
CA ILE A 404 7.79 0.25 -4.51
C ILE A 404 6.82 -0.72 -3.86
N GLU A 405 5.62 -0.28 -3.46
CA GLU A 405 4.64 -1.18 -2.86
C GLU A 405 4.23 -2.31 -3.82
N ALA A 406 4.03 -1.99 -5.10
CA ALA A 406 3.72 -3.01 -6.11
C ALA A 406 4.83 -4.06 -6.17
N VAL A 407 6.09 -3.66 -6.43
CA VAL A 407 7.16 -4.59 -6.75
C VAL A 407 7.79 -5.27 -5.52
N ASP A 408 7.75 -4.62 -4.35
CA ASP A 408 8.41 -5.10 -3.14
C ASP A 408 7.44 -5.68 -2.09
N SER A 409 6.14 -5.34 -2.14
CA SER A 409 5.14 -5.88 -1.21
C SER A 409 4.13 -6.76 -1.92
N LEU A 410 3.39 -6.26 -2.91
CA LEU A 410 2.17 -6.91 -3.39
C LEU A 410 2.42 -8.00 -4.43
N LEU A 411 3.17 -7.70 -5.50
CA LEU A 411 3.45 -8.65 -6.58
C LEU A 411 4.12 -9.95 -6.12
N PRO A 412 5.00 -9.97 -5.11
CA PRO A 412 5.51 -11.23 -4.54
C PRO A 412 4.43 -12.20 -4.08
N TYR A 413 3.28 -11.72 -3.59
CA TYR A 413 2.16 -12.58 -3.20
C TYR A 413 1.40 -13.13 -4.40
N MET A 414 1.17 -12.30 -5.43
CA MET A 414 0.60 -12.77 -6.69
C MET A 414 1.54 -13.77 -7.39
N HIS A 415 2.85 -13.56 -7.30
CA HIS A 415 3.88 -14.47 -7.80
C HIS A 415 3.83 -15.83 -7.11
N ALA A 416 3.74 -15.84 -5.78
CA ALA A 416 3.77 -17.06 -4.98
C ALA A 416 2.47 -17.88 -5.09
N ARG A 417 1.34 -17.18 -5.22
CA ARG A 417 0.00 -17.78 -5.24
C ARG A 417 -0.72 -17.26 -6.49
N ASP A 418 -1.63 -16.33 -6.36
CA ASP A 418 -2.40 -15.75 -7.46
C ASP A 418 -2.95 -14.37 -7.07
N VAL A 419 -3.70 -13.75 -7.99
CA VAL A 419 -4.33 -12.45 -7.73
C VAL A 419 -5.33 -12.51 -6.57
N ALA A 420 -6.02 -13.65 -6.38
CA ALA A 420 -6.99 -13.79 -5.30
C ALA A 420 -6.29 -13.72 -3.96
N TYR A 421 -5.14 -14.40 -3.80
CA TYR A 421 -4.33 -14.32 -2.61
C TYR A 421 -3.81 -12.90 -2.36
N MET A 422 -3.29 -12.22 -3.39
CA MET A 422 -2.81 -10.84 -3.22
C MET A 422 -3.94 -9.89 -2.81
N VAL A 423 -5.06 -9.89 -3.56
CA VAL A 423 -6.18 -8.96 -3.34
C VAL A 423 -6.93 -9.28 -2.05
N ASP A 424 -7.26 -10.54 -1.78
CA ASP A 424 -8.12 -10.89 -0.64
C ASP A 424 -7.44 -10.83 0.73
N ASN A 425 -6.11 -10.67 0.77
CA ASN A 425 -5.35 -10.36 1.98
C ASN A 425 -5.18 -8.84 2.24
N CYS A 426 -5.61 -7.98 1.33
CA CYS A 426 -5.68 -6.54 1.54
C CYS A 426 -6.97 -6.13 2.29
N SER A 427 -7.11 -4.82 2.55
CA SER A 427 -8.28 -4.24 3.22
C SER A 427 -9.58 -4.51 2.45
N ARG A 428 -10.74 -4.36 3.10
CA ARG A 428 -12.04 -4.48 2.39
C ARG A 428 -12.20 -3.40 1.32
N THR A 429 -11.69 -2.20 1.58
CA THR A 429 -11.66 -1.06 0.64
C THR A 429 -10.88 -1.43 -0.62
N ALA A 430 -9.66 -1.97 -0.45
CA ALA A 430 -8.80 -2.48 -1.51
C ALA A 430 -9.48 -3.56 -2.35
N ARG A 431 -10.08 -4.54 -1.68
CA ARG A 431 -10.76 -5.68 -2.31
C ARG A 431 -11.94 -5.25 -3.17
N LEU A 432 -12.72 -4.28 -2.70
CA LEU A 432 -13.84 -3.70 -3.44
C LEU A 432 -13.35 -2.87 -4.63
N GLY A 433 -12.32 -2.05 -4.42
CA GLY A 433 -11.69 -1.23 -5.45
C GLY A 433 -11.16 -2.08 -6.61
N ALA A 434 -10.35 -3.09 -6.32
CA ALA A 434 -9.79 -3.98 -7.34
C ALA A 434 -10.87 -4.69 -8.17
N ARG A 435 -11.99 -5.08 -7.54
CA ARG A 435 -13.12 -5.74 -8.22
C ARG A 435 -13.97 -4.78 -9.06
N ARG A 436 -14.04 -3.50 -8.68
CA ARG A 436 -14.75 -2.46 -9.46
C ARG A 436 -13.94 -2.03 -10.68
N TRP A 437 -12.64 -1.81 -10.50
CA TRP A 437 -11.80 -1.11 -11.49
C TRP A 437 -10.96 -2.04 -12.37
N GLY A 438 -10.57 -3.22 -11.91
CA GLY A 438 -9.79 -4.16 -12.73
C GLY A 438 -10.44 -4.50 -14.08
N PRO A 439 -11.75 -4.80 -14.14
CA PRO A 439 -12.44 -5.02 -15.41
C PRO A 439 -12.44 -3.82 -16.35
N ARG A 440 -12.39 -2.58 -15.82
CA ARG A 440 -12.34 -1.35 -16.63
C ARG A 440 -10.99 -1.23 -17.35
N PHE A 441 -9.89 -1.48 -16.63
CA PHE A 441 -8.54 -1.53 -17.22
C PHE A 441 -8.42 -2.65 -18.25
N GLN A 442 -8.92 -3.86 -17.94
CA GLN A 442 -8.94 -4.97 -18.88
C GLN A 442 -9.63 -4.57 -20.20
N ALA A 443 -10.84 -4.04 -20.12
CA ALA A 443 -11.62 -3.64 -21.29
C ALA A 443 -10.96 -2.51 -22.08
N ALA A 444 -10.44 -1.47 -21.40
CA ALA A 444 -9.76 -0.37 -22.05
C ALA A 444 -8.53 -0.84 -22.84
N TYR A 445 -7.76 -1.78 -22.29
CA TYR A 445 -6.57 -2.29 -22.97
C TYR A 445 -6.91 -3.19 -24.16
N GLU A 446 -7.87 -4.09 -24.00
CA GLU A 446 -8.32 -4.97 -25.09
C GLU A 446 -8.96 -4.18 -26.25
N GLN A 447 -9.72 -3.13 -25.94
CA GLN A 447 -10.53 -2.41 -26.93
C GLN A 447 -9.81 -1.21 -27.55
N ILE A 448 -8.87 -0.60 -26.82
CA ILE A 448 -8.24 0.67 -27.22
C ILE A 448 -6.72 0.49 -27.37
N ALA A 449 -6.02 0.13 -26.28
CA ALA A 449 -4.56 0.12 -26.28
C ALA A 449 -3.97 -0.94 -27.22
N TYR A 450 -4.45 -2.18 -27.17
CA TYR A 450 -3.88 -3.28 -27.93
C TYR A 450 -4.08 -3.15 -29.45
N PRO A 451 -5.25 -2.70 -29.96
CA PRO A 451 -5.39 -2.34 -31.37
C PRO A 451 -4.48 -1.18 -31.79
N ALA A 452 -4.33 -0.15 -30.93
CA ALA A 452 -3.49 1.01 -31.23
C ALA A 452 -1.99 0.69 -31.23
N ALA A 453 -1.55 -0.37 -30.53
CA ALA A 453 -0.16 -0.81 -30.48
C ALA A 453 0.39 -1.37 -31.82
N GLU A 454 -0.45 -1.50 -32.84
CA GLU A 454 -0.03 -1.80 -34.22
C GLU A 454 0.42 -0.54 -34.99
N LEU A 455 0.19 0.65 -34.43
CA LEU A 455 0.61 1.94 -35.02
C LEU A 455 2.03 2.33 -34.59
N PRO A 456 2.74 3.18 -35.36
CA PRO A 456 4.05 3.68 -34.97
C PRO A 456 4.03 4.39 -33.61
N ALA A 457 5.09 4.20 -32.82
CA ALA A 457 5.18 4.75 -31.47
C ALA A 457 5.32 6.28 -31.46
N ASP A 458 4.65 6.93 -30.51
CA ASP A 458 4.79 8.36 -30.25
C ASP A 458 6.16 8.68 -29.61
N GLN A 459 7.02 9.32 -30.40
CA GLN A 459 8.38 9.67 -29.98
C GLN A 459 8.42 10.73 -28.86
N ALA A 460 7.40 11.59 -28.75
CA ALA A 460 7.33 12.59 -27.69
C ALA A 460 7.10 11.92 -26.34
N LEU A 461 6.16 10.97 -26.27
CA LEU A 461 5.90 10.18 -25.06
C LEU A 461 7.11 9.34 -24.63
N LEU A 462 7.85 8.76 -25.57
CA LEU A 462 9.07 8.00 -25.25
C LEU A 462 10.20 8.90 -24.72
N THR A 463 10.33 10.10 -25.31
CA THR A 463 11.29 11.10 -24.83
C THR A 463 10.93 11.55 -23.41
N ALA A 464 9.64 11.80 -23.14
CA ALA A 464 9.13 12.13 -21.82
C ALA A 464 9.38 11.00 -20.81
N PHE A 465 9.11 9.74 -21.19
CA PHE A 465 9.41 8.57 -20.35
C PHE A 465 10.90 8.47 -20.02
N ALA A 466 11.79 8.63 -21.00
CA ALA A 466 13.24 8.50 -20.78
C ALA A 466 13.81 9.58 -19.84
N ALA A 467 13.27 10.80 -19.93
CA ALA A 467 13.66 11.94 -19.11
C ALA A 467 12.81 12.12 -17.84
N HIS A 468 11.91 11.17 -17.54
CA HIS A 468 10.90 11.36 -16.51
C HIS A 468 11.51 11.60 -15.12
N PRO A 469 11.09 12.63 -14.37
CA PRO A 469 11.62 12.95 -13.04
C PRO A 469 11.50 11.80 -12.02
N VAL A 470 10.55 10.88 -12.21
CA VAL A 470 10.39 9.73 -11.32
C VAL A 470 11.65 8.86 -11.21
N HIS A 471 12.48 8.80 -12.26
CA HIS A 471 13.71 7.99 -12.22
C HIS A 471 14.70 8.53 -11.17
N GLN A 472 14.75 9.85 -10.98
CA GLN A 472 15.52 10.47 -9.90
C GLN A 472 14.93 10.12 -8.53
N ALA A 473 13.60 10.24 -8.36
CA ALA A 473 12.93 9.93 -7.11
C ALA A 473 13.10 8.45 -6.70
N LEU A 474 12.98 7.52 -7.65
CA LEU A 474 13.21 6.09 -7.43
C LEU A 474 14.67 5.80 -7.04
N ALA A 475 15.63 6.45 -7.70
CA ALA A 475 17.05 6.30 -7.35
C ALA A 475 17.35 6.83 -5.93
N ALA A 476 16.66 7.89 -5.50
CA ALA A 476 16.77 8.39 -4.13
C ALA A 476 16.13 7.41 -3.11
N ALA A 477 14.94 6.89 -3.41
CA ALA A 477 14.24 5.92 -2.56
C ALA A 477 15.00 4.58 -2.43
N ALA A 478 15.65 4.13 -3.51
CA ALA A 478 16.43 2.89 -3.52
C ALA A 478 17.57 2.88 -2.49
N LYS A 479 18.12 4.06 -2.13
CA LYS A 479 19.14 4.21 -1.07
C LYS A 479 18.59 3.96 0.34
N LEU A 480 17.26 3.92 0.49
CA LEU A 480 16.53 3.72 1.75
C LEU A 480 15.94 2.30 1.86
N ARG A 481 16.07 1.48 0.81
CA ARG A 481 15.49 0.13 0.75
C ARG A 481 16.13 -0.79 1.81
N PRO A 482 15.34 -1.68 2.46
CA PRO A 482 15.91 -2.70 3.33
C PRO A 482 16.82 -3.65 2.55
N SER A 483 17.76 -4.30 3.25
CA SER A 483 18.71 -5.25 2.65
C SER A 483 18.09 -6.63 2.34
N VAL A 484 16.82 -6.85 2.70
CA VAL A 484 16.12 -8.12 2.57
C VAL A 484 14.92 -7.98 1.65
N ASP A 485 14.89 -8.78 0.58
CA ASP A 485 13.70 -8.96 -0.25
C ASP A 485 12.67 -9.80 0.52
N ILE A 486 11.37 -9.51 0.37
CA ILE A 486 10.32 -10.31 1.02
C ILE A 486 10.36 -11.75 0.51
N SER A 487 10.57 -12.70 1.42
CA SER A 487 10.26 -14.10 1.13
C SER A 487 8.76 -14.31 1.34
N VAL A 488 8.05 -14.81 0.34
CA VAL A 488 6.65 -15.28 0.42
C VAL A 488 6.63 -16.79 0.12
N ALA A 489 5.84 -17.57 0.86
CA ALA A 489 5.84 -19.04 0.81
C ALA A 489 4.55 -19.62 0.21
#